data_AF-A0A7W1J227-F1
#
_entry.id   AF-A0A7W1J227-F1
#
_cell.length_a   1.000
_cell.length_b   1.000
_cell.length_c   1.000
_cell.angle_alpha   90.00
_cell.angle_beta   90.00
_cell.angle_gamma   90.00
#
_symmetry.space_group_name_H-M   'P 1'
#
loop_
_entity.id
_entity.type
_entity.pdbx_description
1 polymer ?
#
loop_
_entity_poly.entity_id
_entity_poly.type
_entity_poly.pdbx_seq_one_letter_code
_entity_poly.pdbx_strand_id
1 'polypeptide(L)'
;MQRSAQSLPLPTGRLHGGTTLPIMLIKPLTVRLIAYGEKANLAAIRTRAVDLLTDEHGKLDPKLITEVPGTEVHAEIIATRLDPDPALKKPTAKKPGIAITLPEMNEKTTVEWLHELPLAKTVVVFATWTSHRENMDWQLLAADGSRWSESRPHA
;
A
#
# COMPACT_ATOMS: atom_id res chain seq x y z
N MET A 1 1.58 70.87 -43.33
CA MET A 1 0.52 71.08 -42.32
C MET A 1 0.26 69.75 -41.63
N GLN A 2 0.71 69.64 -40.38
CA GLN A 2 0.61 68.44 -39.54
C GLN A 2 -0.85 68.19 -39.13
N ARG A 3 -1.28 66.92 -39.12
CA ARG A 3 -2.47 66.46 -38.42
C ARG A 3 -2.04 65.51 -37.31
N SER A 4 -2.32 65.90 -36.09
CA SER A 4 -2.21 65.09 -34.88
C SER A 4 -3.26 63.97 -34.88
N ALA A 5 -2.89 62.78 -34.43
CA ALA A 5 -3.83 61.75 -34.01
C ALA A 5 -3.20 60.88 -32.90
N GLN A 6 -3.66 61.18 -31.69
CA GLN A 6 -3.96 60.33 -30.53
C GLN A 6 -3.21 59.02 -30.26
N SER A 7 -2.70 58.98 -29.03
CA SER A 7 -2.23 57.87 -28.21
C SER A 7 -3.34 56.87 -27.81
N LEU A 8 -3.00 55.58 -27.77
CA LEU A 8 -3.67 54.55 -26.97
C LEU A 8 -2.60 53.67 -26.29
N PRO A 9 -2.64 53.48 -24.96
CA PRO A 9 -1.72 52.60 -24.24
C PRO A 9 -2.10 51.12 -24.32
N LEU A 10 -1.07 50.27 -24.25
CA LEU A 10 -1.08 48.81 -24.27
C LEU A 10 -2.07 48.17 -23.26
N PRO A 11 -2.69 47.03 -23.59
CA PRO A 11 -3.38 46.23 -22.58
C PRO A 11 -2.35 45.55 -21.67
N THR A 12 -2.27 46.02 -20.43
CA THR A 12 -1.68 45.30 -19.29
C THR A 12 -2.57 44.11 -18.94
N GLY A 13 -2.45 43.04 -19.71
CA GLY A 13 -3.10 41.75 -19.45
C GLY A 13 -2.32 40.96 -18.42
N ARG A 14 -2.64 41.21 -17.14
CA ARG A 14 -2.24 40.41 -15.97
C ARG A 14 -2.74 38.96 -16.17
N LEU A 15 -1.88 38.06 -16.64
CA LEU A 15 -2.22 36.65 -16.71
C LEU A 15 -1.96 35.98 -15.36
N HIS A 16 -3.09 35.62 -14.75
CA HIS A 16 -3.29 34.46 -13.89
C HIS A 16 -2.37 34.33 -12.68
N GLY A 17 -2.95 34.64 -11.52
CA GLY A 17 -2.56 34.00 -10.28
C GLY A 17 -2.50 32.49 -10.51
N GLY A 18 -1.28 31.97 -10.54
CA GLY A 18 -1.02 30.56 -10.37
C GLY A 18 -1.61 30.20 -9.02
N THR A 19 -2.84 29.68 -9.04
CA THR A 19 -3.33 28.88 -7.95
C THR A 19 -2.40 27.69 -7.94
N THR A 20 -1.32 27.78 -7.15
CA THR A 20 -0.59 26.60 -6.72
C THR A 20 -1.65 25.78 -6.01
N LEU A 21 -2.26 24.86 -6.76
CA LEU A 21 -3.01 23.76 -6.18
C LEU A 21 -2.12 23.25 -5.05
N PRO A 22 -2.63 23.06 -3.83
CA PRO A 22 -1.82 22.49 -2.77
C PRO A 22 -1.20 21.24 -3.37
N ILE A 23 0.12 21.24 -3.50
CA ILE A 23 0.85 20.03 -3.85
C ILE A 23 0.47 19.13 -2.70
N MET A 24 -0.48 18.21 -2.91
CA MET A 24 -0.77 17.18 -1.93
C MET A 24 0.54 16.42 -1.85
N LEU A 25 1.35 16.77 -0.85
CA LEU A 25 2.57 16.09 -0.52
C LEU A 25 2.10 14.77 0.11
N ILE A 26 1.70 13.85 -0.76
CA ILE A 26 1.32 12.50 -0.35
C ILE A 26 2.62 11.91 0.18
N LYS A 27 2.71 11.84 1.50
CA LYS A 27 3.88 11.24 2.14
C LYS A 27 3.85 9.76 1.77
N PRO A 28 4.87 9.27 1.04
CA PRO A 28 4.93 7.85 0.72
C PRO A 28 4.97 7.04 2.02
N LEU A 29 4.29 5.91 2.03
CA LEU A 29 4.38 4.94 3.12
C LEU A 29 5.17 3.71 2.68
N THR A 30 5.55 2.89 3.66
CA THR A 30 6.08 1.55 3.41
C THR A 30 5.11 0.53 4.00
N VAL A 31 4.51 -0.32 3.16
CA VAL A 31 3.70 -1.45 3.62
C VAL A 31 4.57 -2.68 3.72
N ARG A 32 4.42 -3.42 4.82
CA ARG A 32 4.88 -4.79 4.94
C ARG A 32 3.70 -5.73 4.83
N LEU A 33 3.69 -6.58 3.79
CA LEU A 33 2.68 -7.60 3.57
C LEU A 33 3.30 -8.98 3.70
N ILE A 34 2.77 -9.80 4.59
CA ILE A 34 3.22 -11.18 4.80
C ILE A 34 2.04 -12.13 4.70
N ALA A 35 2.24 -13.30 4.08
CA ALA A 35 1.17 -14.27 3.90
C ALA A 35 1.68 -15.71 3.96
N TYR A 36 0.83 -16.64 4.39
CA TYR A 36 1.08 -18.08 4.29
C TYR A 36 -0.19 -18.83 3.89
N GLY A 37 -0.04 -19.92 3.14
CA GLY A 37 -1.20 -20.64 2.60
C GLY A 37 -0.86 -21.60 1.47
N GLU A 38 -1.83 -21.82 0.59
CA GLU A 38 -1.61 -22.60 -0.63
C GLU A 38 -0.79 -21.83 -1.66
N LYS A 39 0.09 -22.55 -2.38
CA LYS A 39 1.00 -21.97 -3.39
C LYS A 39 0.27 -21.13 -4.43
N ALA A 40 -0.89 -21.58 -4.91
CA ALA A 40 -1.66 -20.86 -5.93
C ALA A 40 -2.11 -19.47 -5.44
N ASN A 41 -2.56 -19.36 -4.19
CA ASN A 41 -2.99 -18.08 -3.61
C ASN A 41 -1.81 -17.15 -3.35
N LEU A 42 -0.69 -17.70 -2.85
CA LEU A 42 0.54 -16.91 -2.69
C LEU A 42 1.08 -16.42 -4.04
N ALA A 43 0.98 -17.23 -5.10
CA ALA A 43 1.34 -16.81 -6.45
C ALA A 43 0.44 -15.68 -6.96
N ALA A 44 -0.87 -15.75 -6.71
CA ALA A 44 -1.80 -14.68 -7.08
C ALA A 44 -1.48 -13.34 -6.36
N ILE A 45 -1.21 -13.40 -5.05
CA ILE A 45 -0.77 -12.23 -4.27
C ILE A 45 0.55 -11.68 -4.81
N ARG A 46 1.52 -12.56 -5.08
CA ARG A 46 2.82 -12.19 -5.65
C ARG A 46 2.67 -11.49 -6.99
N THR A 47 1.88 -12.04 -7.91
CA THR A 47 1.63 -11.41 -9.22
C THR A 47 1.07 -10.02 -9.06
N ARG A 48 0.03 -9.84 -8.22
CA ARG A 48 -0.55 -8.51 -7.96
C ARG A 48 0.45 -7.53 -7.36
N ALA A 49 1.31 -8.00 -6.45
CA ALA A 49 2.32 -7.15 -5.84
C ALA A 49 3.43 -6.76 -6.83
N VAL A 50 3.83 -7.69 -7.71
CA VAL A 50 4.78 -7.40 -8.80
C VAL A 50 4.19 -6.39 -9.77
N ASP A 51 2.91 -6.55 -10.16
CA ASP A 51 2.23 -5.62 -11.06
C ASP A 51 2.21 -4.21 -10.46
N LEU A 52 1.80 -4.08 -9.19
CA LEU A 52 1.77 -2.80 -8.47
C LEU A 52 3.16 -2.16 -8.36
N LEU A 53 4.17 -2.92 -7.93
CA LEU A 53 5.55 -2.41 -7.80
C LEU A 53 6.13 -2.01 -9.16
N THR A 54 5.76 -2.71 -10.23
CA THR A 54 6.22 -2.37 -11.58
C THR A 54 5.52 -1.12 -12.10
N ASP A 55 4.23 -0.93 -11.80
CA ASP A 55 3.48 0.27 -12.17
C ASP A 55 4.03 1.52 -11.45
N GLU A 56 4.26 1.41 -10.14
CA GLU A 56 4.72 2.54 -9.31
C GLU A 56 6.21 2.86 -9.50
N HIS A 57 7.08 1.84 -9.60
CA HIS A 57 8.55 2.03 -9.63
C HIS A 57 9.17 1.81 -11.02
N GLY A 58 8.40 1.37 -12.01
CA GLY A 58 8.87 1.02 -13.36
C GLY A 58 9.73 -0.26 -13.45
N LYS A 59 10.38 -0.67 -12.35
CA LYS A 59 11.19 -1.89 -12.27
C LYS A 59 11.03 -2.56 -10.91
N LEU A 60 10.84 -3.88 -10.94
CA LEU A 60 10.82 -4.70 -9.74
C LEU A 60 12.24 -4.87 -9.16
N ASP A 61 12.44 -4.48 -7.91
CA ASP A 61 13.55 -4.99 -7.10
C ASP A 61 13.15 -6.35 -6.51
N PRO A 62 13.81 -7.46 -6.89
CA PRO A 62 13.48 -8.80 -6.40
C PRO A 62 13.65 -8.94 -4.89
N LYS A 63 14.43 -8.07 -4.22
CA LYS A 63 14.59 -8.11 -2.75
C LYS A 63 13.32 -7.73 -2.01
N LEU A 64 12.39 -7.04 -2.67
CA LEU A 64 11.11 -6.66 -2.09
C LEU A 64 10.16 -7.84 -1.90
N ILE A 65 10.44 -9.00 -2.52
CA ILE A 65 9.60 -10.19 -2.45
C ILE A 65 10.48 -11.39 -2.08
N THR A 66 10.27 -11.94 -0.88
CA THR A 66 11.04 -13.09 -0.39
C THR A 66 10.11 -14.25 -0.06
N GLU A 67 10.49 -15.45 -0.49
CA GLU A 67 9.83 -16.70 -0.09
C GLU A 67 10.40 -17.16 1.24
N VAL A 68 9.52 -17.41 2.21
CA VAL A 68 9.87 -17.77 3.58
C VAL A 68 9.00 -18.93 4.05
N PRO A 69 9.42 -19.75 5.02
CA PRO A 69 8.56 -20.79 5.57
C PRO A 69 7.29 -20.20 6.18
N GLY A 70 6.14 -20.81 5.94
CA GLY A 70 4.87 -20.32 6.48
C GLY A 70 4.85 -20.28 8.01
N THR A 71 5.66 -21.13 8.67
CA THR A 71 5.84 -21.11 10.13
C THR A 71 6.53 -19.85 10.64
N GLU A 72 7.46 -19.28 9.86
CA GLU A 72 8.12 -18.01 10.21
C GLU A 72 7.16 -16.84 10.00
N VAL A 73 6.43 -16.83 8.89
CA VAL A 73 5.37 -15.82 8.66
C VAL A 73 4.33 -15.87 9.78
N HIS A 74 3.87 -17.06 10.16
CA HIS A 74 2.92 -17.20 11.24
C HIS A 74 3.48 -16.64 12.56
N ALA A 75 4.74 -16.96 12.91
CA ALA A 75 5.36 -16.43 14.11
C ALA A 75 5.45 -14.89 14.09
N GLU A 76 5.77 -14.32 12.93
CA GLU A 76 5.81 -12.87 12.73
C GLU A 76 4.42 -12.23 12.90
N ILE A 77 3.37 -12.79 12.29
CA ILE A 77 2.00 -12.29 12.45
C ILE A 77 1.59 -12.32 13.93
N ILE A 78 1.86 -13.42 14.65
CA ILE A 78 1.50 -13.54 16.07
C ILE A 78 2.28 -12.53 16.93
N ALA A 79 3.53 -12.23 16.59
CA ALA A 79 4.35 -11.27 17.33
C ALA A 79 3.97 -9.80 17.06
N THR A 80 3.45 -9.50 15.87
CA THR A 80 3.19 -8.12 15.43
C THR A 80 1.72 -7.71 15.57
N ARG A 81 0.77 -8.64 15.44
CA ARG A 81 -0.65 -8.31 15.48
C ARG A 81 -1.06 -7.70 16.82
N LEU A 82 -1.87 -6.65 16.76
CA LEU A 82 -2.46 -6.02 17.95
C LEU A 82 -3.64 -6.84 18.47
N ASP A 83 -4.48 -7.34 17.55
CA ASP A 83 -5.64 -8.15 17.91
C ASP A 83 -5.30 -9.65 17.87
N PRO A 84 -5.46 -10.37 19.00
CA PRO A 84 -5.22 -11.82 19.06
C PRO A 84 -6.36 -12.66 18.47
N ASP A 85 -7.53 -12.07 18.20
CA ASP A 85 -8.69 -12.68 17.57
C ASP A 85 -8.76 -12.29 16.07
N PRO A 86 -9.09 -13.24 15.18
CA PRO A 86 -9.31 -14.66 15.42
C PRO A 86 -8.00 -15.42 15.72
N ALA A 87 -8.14 -16.55 16.41
CA ALA A 87 -7.05 -17.51 16.55
C ALA A 87 -6.64 -18.07 15.18
N LEU A 88 -5.40 -17.82 14.76
CA LEU A 88 -4.91 -18.25 13.45
C LEU A 88 -4.45 -19.70 13.45
N LYS A 89 -4.86 -20.47 12.44
CA LYS A 89 -4.41 -21.85 12.27
C LYS A 89 -2.92 -21.90 11.92
N LYS A 90 -2.11 -22.44 12.84
CA LYS A 90 -0.67 -22.63 12.62
C LYS A 90 -0.41 -23.48 11.36
N PRO A 91 0.43 -23.01 10.43
CA PRO A 91 0.80 -23.78 9.24
C PRO A 91 1.72 -24.95 9.60
N THR A 92 1.70 -26.00 8.78
CA THR A 92 2.68 -27.08 8.86
C THR A 92 4.03 -26.62 8.30
N ALA A 93 5.13 -27.27 8.68
CA ALA A 93 6.48 -26.91 8.20
C ALA A 93 6.63 -26.94 6.66
N LYS A 94 5.74 -27.64 5.96
CA LYS A 94 5.73 -27.73 4.49
C LYS A 94 4.93 -26.62 3.81
N LYS A 95 4.15 -25.83 4.57
CA LYS A 95 3.35 -24.75 3.99
C LYS A 95 4.27 -23.56 3.65
N PRO A 96 4.22 -23.06 2.41
CA PRO A 96 4.98 -21.88 2.02
C PRO A 96 4.40 -20.61 2.64
N GLY A 97 5.25 -19.60 2.72
CA GLY A 97 4.90 -18.22 3.02
C GLY A 97 5.64 -17.27 2.09
N ILE A 98 5.22 -16.01 2.13
CA ILE A 98 5.81 -14.92 1.35
C ILE A 98 5.86 -13.67 2.23
N ALA A 99 6.94 -12.92 2.09
CA ALA A 99 7.09 -11.59 2.68
C ALA A 99 7.34 -10.58 1.56
N ILE A 100 6.58 -9.49 1.58
CA ILE A 100 6.57 -8.44 0.57
C ILE A 100 6.74 -7.10 1.27
N THR A 101 7.64 -6.27 0.74
CA THR A 101 7.80 -4.87 1.15
C THR A 101 7.37 -3.99 -0.02
N LEU A 102 6.41 -3.10 0.21
CA LEU A 102 5.95 -2.11 -0.75
C LEU A 102 6.44 -0.74 -0.27
N PRO A 103 7.62 -0.28 -0.71
CA PRO A 103 8.17 1.02 -0.30
C PRO A 103 7.61 2.15 -1.16
N GLU A 104 7.67 3.35 -0.62
CA GLU A 104 7.38 4.58 -1.35
C GLU A 104 5.97 4.66 -1.98
N MET A 105 4.98 4.07 -1.30
CA MET A 105 3.63 3.90 -1.85
C MET A 105 2.68 5.01 -1.44
N ASN A 106 1.67 5.28 -2.28
CA ASN A 106 0.56 6.15 -1.93
C ASN A 106 -0.40 5.45 -0.94
N GLU A 107 -0.66 6.04 0.23
CA GLU A 107 -1.51 5.44 1.26
C GLU A 107 -2.91 5.08 0.75
N LYS A 108 -3.58 6.01 0.06
CA LYS A 108 -4.96 5.77 -0.41
C LYS A 108 -5.00 4.63 -1.43
N THR A 109 -4.18 4.72 -2.46
CA THR A 109 -4.12 3.72 -3.53
C THR A 109 -3.73 2.35 -2.99
N THR A 110 -2.79 2.31 -2.03
CA THR A 110 -2.30 1.04 -1.48
C THR A 110 -3.35 0.37 -0.61
N VAL A 111 -4.08 1.13 0.21
CA VAL A 111 -5.19 0.58 1.01
C VAL A 111 -6.29 0.05 0.09
N GLU A 112 -6.68 0.80 -0.95
CA GLU A 112 -7.63 0.33 -1.97
C GLU A 112 -7.15 -0.98 -2.61
N TRP A 113 -5.89 -1.03 -3.04
CA TRP A 113 -5.29 -2.24 -3.61
C TRP A 113 -5.27 -3.43 -2.63
N LEU A 114 -5.01 -3.22 -1.34
CA LEU A 114 -5.07 -4.27 -0.32
C LEU A 114 -6.47 -4.87 -0.25
N HIS A 115 -7.52 -4.03 -0.28
CA HIS A 115 -8.91 -4.51 -0.29
C HIS A 115 -9.30 -5.29 -1.55
N GLU A 116 -8.60 -5.08 -2.68
CA GLU A 116 -8.82 -5.77 -3.95
C GLU A 116 -8.04 -7.09 -4.10
N LEU A 117 -7.18 -7.44 -3.14
CA LEU A 117 -6.40 -8.67 -3.22
C LEU A 117 -7.30 -9.92 -3.31
N PRO A 118 -6.96 -10.89 -4.18
CA PRO A 118 -7.71 -12.13 -4.29
C PRO A 118 -7.38 -13.05 -3.11
N LEU A 119 -8.20 -12.99 -2.06
CA LEU A 119 -7.99 -13.76 -0.83
C LEU A 119 -8.94 -14.96 -0.78
N ALA A 120 -8.37 -16.17 -0.88
CA ALA A 120 -9.09 -17.42 -0.69
C ALA A 120 -9.13 -17.83 0.79
N LYS A 121 -10.05 -18.74 1.15
CA LYS A 121 -10.15 -19.29 2.51
C LYS A 121 -8.89 -20.01 3.01
N THR A 122 -8.00 -20.39 2.10
CA THR A 122 -6.80 -21.20 2.39
C THR A 122 -5.54 -20.37 2.61
N VAL A 123 -5.64 -19.03 2.60
CA VAL A 123 -4.52 -18.12 2.87
C VAL A 123 -4.80 -17.25 4.10
N VAL A 124 -3.75 -16.98 4.86
CA VAL A 124 -3.72 -15.93 5.87
C VAL A 124 -2.79 -14.83 5.35
N VAL A 125 -3.27 -13.60 5.35
CA VAL A 125 -2.53 -12.41 4.90
C VAL A 125 -2.57 -11.36 5.98
N PHE A 126 -1.44 -10.73 6.23
CA PHE A 126 -1.29 -9.66 7.20
C PHE A 126 -0.50 -8.53 6.58
N ALA A 127 -1.02 -7.31 6.66
CA ALA A 127 -0.37 -6.12 6.15
C ALA A 127 -0.23 -5.09 7.27
N THR A 128 0.92 -4.43 7.34
CA THR A 128 1.20 -3.35 8.30
C THR A 128 1.84 -2.15 7.63
N TRP A 129 1.51 -0.95 8.10
CA TRP A 129 2.15 0.30 7.68
C TRP A 129 1.98 1.37 8.75
N THR A 130 2.81 2.40 8.72
CA THR A 130 2.59 3.61 9.53
C THR A 130 1.81 4.61 8.70
N SER A 131 0.59 4.95 9.11
CA SER A 131 -0.21 6.00 8.47
C SER A 131 0.38 7.36 8.80
N HIS A 132 0.82 8.11 7.79
CA HIS A 132 1.29 9.48 8.00
C HIS A 132 0.14 10.46 8.23
N ARG A 133 -1.05 10.15 7.72
CA ARG A 133 -2.26 10.95 7.94
C ARG A 133 -2.69 10.92 9.40
N GLU A 134 -2.66 9.74 10.00
CA GLU A 134 -3.14 9.52 11.36
C GLU A 134 -2.01 9.42 12.39
N ASN A 135 -0.75 9.45 11.93
CA ASN A 135 0.47 9.33 12.73
C ASN A 135 0.42 8.13 13.69
N MET A 136 -0.05 6.99 13.19
CA MET A 136 -0.24 5.74 13.93
C MET A 136 0.02 4.53 13.06
N ASP A 137 0.34 3.40 13.68
CA ASP A 137 0.50 2.13 12.98
C ASP A 137 -0.85 1.52 12.64
N TRP A 138 -0.93 0.95 11.45
CA TRP A 138 -2.10 0.31 10.90
C TRP A 138 -1.81 -1.14 10.60
N GLN A 139 -2.83 -1.97 10.82
CA GLN A 139 -2.76 -3.40 10.56
C GLN A 139 -4.04 -3.87 9.90
N LEU A 140 -3.90 -4.69 8.86
CA LEU A 140 -4.98 -5.44 8.25
C LEU A 140 -4.65 -6.92 8.31
N LEU A 141 -5.59 -7.72 8.81
CA LEU A 141 -5.50 -9.17 8.87
C LEU A 141 -6.64 -9.79 8.07
N ALA A 142 -6.34 -10.71 7.17
CA ALA A 142 -7.34 -11.54 6.50
C ALA A 142 -7.01 -13.02 6.73
N ALA A 143 -7.99 -13.76 7.24
CA ALA A 143 -7.88 -15.17 7.55
C ALA A 143 -9.20 -15.90 7.28
N ASP A 144 -9.12 -17.19 6.94
CA ASP A 144 -10.28 -18.07 6.72
C ASP A 144 -11.31 -17.53 5.70
N GLY A 145 -10.85 -16.69 4.76
CA GLY A 145 -11.66 -16.05 3.72
C GLY A 145 -12.60 -14.97 4.25
N SER A 146 -12.43 -14.56 5.52
CA SER A 146 -12.98 -13.33 6.04
C SER A 146 -12.29 -12.15 5.34
N ARG A 147 -13.07 -11.11 5.01
CA ARG A 147 -12.50 -9.83 4.56
C ARG A 147 -11.73 -9.19 5.71
N TRP A 148 -10.77 -8.35 5.34
CA TRP A 148 -9.83 -7.67 6.25
C TRP A 148 -10.47 -7.25 7.58
N SER A 149 -9.87 -7.72 8.66
CA SER A 149 -10.06 -7.21 10.01
C SER A 149 -9.01 -6.13 10.25
N GLU A 150 -9.47 -4.93 10.59
CA GLU A 150 -8.61 -3.77 10.78
C GLU A 150 -8.30 -3.59 12.27
N SER A 151 -7.05 -3.24 12.58
CA SER A 151 -6.64 -2.95 13.95
C SER A 151 -5.66 -1.79 13.98
N ARG A 152 -5.80 -0.93 15.00
CA ARG A 152 -4.96 0.26 15.23
C ARG A 152 -4.57 0.31 16.70
N PRO A 153 -3.39 0.82 17.08
CA PRO A 153 -3.06 1.10 18.46
C PRO A 153 -4.11 2.04 19.06
N HIS A 154 -4.63 1.68 20.23
CA HIS A 154 -5.47 2.60 20.99
C HIS A 154 -4.56 3.68 21.56
N ALA A 155 -4.83 4.95 21.21
CA ALA A 155 -4.12 6.11 21.75
C ALA A 155 -4.31 6.25 23.26
#